data_AF-A0AAU6B950-F1
#
_entry.id   AF-A0AAU6B950-F1
#
_cell.length_a   1.000
_cell.length_b   1.000
_cell.length_c   1.000
_cell.angle_alpha   90.00
_cell.angle_beta   90.00
_cell.angle_gamma   90.00
#
_symmetry.space_group_name_H-M   'P 1'
#
loop_
_entity.id
_entity.type
_entity.pdbx_description
1 polymer ?
#
loop_
_entity_poly.entity_id
_entity_poly.type
_entity_poly.pdbx_seq_one_letter_code
_entity_poly.pdbx_strand_id
1 'polypeptide(L)'
;MGWSDVVVSPQYNDLSILTHLPDHLVRCLADTADDSGHGIPGLRPLMVEGSGDALLLTHLPTGALLRMRYHDPDMPKERTPPWFHPTKWRRLRRDIALGAQERNILDAIPPMRVDTVDLLAGLVARLTCQSEEEGWAVGWLVRDPIPRRFREQSEFDFTQLWGGEDHWTLRWGGYGAVPASDVARALTHPVIGILDARATKSSETRAEVRLRKACLTLEVHDIPASEYLASANHTTQDEVRR
;
A
#
# COMPACT_ATOMS: atom_id res chain seq x y z
N MET A 1 -8.08 13.84 0.05
CA MET A 1 -6.74 13.97 -0.56
C MET A 1 -6.61 12.84 -1.56
N GLY A 2 -6.34 13.13 -2.83
CA GLY A 2 -6.17 12.08 -3.83
C GLY A 2 -4.77 11.48 -3.72
N TRP A 3 -4.65 10.16 -3.66
CA TRP A 3 -3.37 9.44 -3.65
C TRP A 3 -2.56 9.59 -4.95
N SER A 4 -3.00 10.38 -5.94
CA SER A 4 -2.33 10.52 -7.25
C SER A 4 -0.95 11.15 -7.18
N ASP A 5 -0.69 11.96 -6.16
CA ASP A 5 0.50 12.81 -6.11
C ASP A 5 1.54 12.22 -5.14
N VAL A 6 1.44 10.91 -4.93
CA VAL A 6 2.35 10.11 -4.12
C VAL A 6 2.99 9.08 -5.05
N VAL A 7 4.32 9.11 -5.16
CA VAL A 7 5.11 8.15 -5.92
C VAL A 7 5.89 7.26 -4.96
N VAL A 8 5.86 5.96 -5.19
CA VAL A 8 6.67 4.98 -4.44
C VAL A 8 7.87 4.60 -5.27
N SER A 9 9.06 4.72 -4.69
CA SER A 9 10.31 4.36 -5.34
C SER A 9 11.10 3.40 -4.45
N PRO A 10 11.29 2.14 -4.86
CA PRO A 10 12.20 1.25 -4.15
C PRO A 10 13.64 1.72 -4.39
N GLN A 11 14.41 1.85 -3.32
CA GLN A 11 15.86 2.04 -3.36
C GLN A 11 16.53 0.92 -2.56
N TYR A 12 17.84 0.77 -2.72
CA TYR A 12 18.57 -0.28 -2.01
C TYR A 12 18.57 0.00 -0.50
N ASN A 13 17.92 -0.89 0.27
CA ASN A 13 17.70 -0.78 1.73
C ASN A 13 16.79 0.36 2.22
N ASP A 14 16.08 1.07 1.32
CA ASP A 14 15.06 2.03 1.72
C ASP A 14 13.87 2.08 0.74
N LEU A 15 12.68 2.29 1.29
CA LEU A 15 11.51 2.66 0.50
C LEU A 15 11.42 4.19 0.49
N SER A 16 11.48 4.81 -0.68
CA SER A 16 11.29 6.25 -0.81
C SER A 16 9.84 6.56 -1.22
N ILE A 17 9.17 7.43 -0.46
CA ILE A 17 7.89 8.01 -0.83
C ILE A 17 8.10 9.48 -1.20
N LEU A 18 7.69 9.83 -2.42
CA LEU A 18 7.79 11.16 -2.98
C LEU A 18 6.38 11.77 -3.01
N THR A 19 6.20 12.96 -2.44
CA THR A 19 4.90 13.65 -2.47
C THR A 19 5.05 15.14 -2.25
N HIS A 20 4.11 15.95 -2.74
CA HIS A 20 4.09 17.40 -2.49
C HIS A 20 3.58 17.73 -1.07
N LEU A 21 3.01 16.75 -0.35
CA LEU A 21 2.47 16.91 1.02
C LEU A 21 3.03 15.89 2.03
N PRO A 22 4.35 15.78 2.19
CA PRO A 22 4.96 14.77 3.05
C PRO A 22 4.55 14.93 4.52
N ASP A 23 4.37 16.15 5.02
CA ASP A 23 3.90 16.39 6.40
C ASP A 23 2.48 15.85 6.66
N HIS A 24 1.63 15.74 5.61
CA HIS A 24 0.33 15.09 5.73
C HIS A 24 0.49 13.57 5.76
N LEU A 25 1.28 13.02 4.83
CA LEU A 25 1.53 11.58 4.74
C LEU A 25 2.17 11.03 6.02
N VAL A 26 3.09 11.78 6.62
CA VAL A 26 3.70 11.47 7.92
C VAL A 26 2.65 11.24 9.00
N ARG A 27 1.59 12.06 9.05
CA ARG A 27 0.52 11.90 10.04
C ARG A 27 -0.34 10.67 9.78
N CYS A 28 -0.46 10.23 8.53
CA CYS A 28 -1.23 9.05 8.17
C CYS A 28 -0.45 7.76 8.42
N LEU A 29 0.87 7.79 8.25
CA LEU A 29 1.72 6.61 8.29
C LEU A 29 2.39 6.37 9.64
N ALA A 30 2.52 7.38 10.49
CA ALA A 30 3.21 7.24 11.77
C ALA A 30 2.28 7.61 12.94
N ASP A 31 2.35 6.76 13.97
CA ASP A 31 1.66 6.95 15.23
C ASP A 31 2.13 8.27 15.89
N THR A 32 1.17 9.03 16.43
CA THR A 32 1.47 10.24 17.20
C THR A 32 1.31 9.93 18.68
N ALA A 33 2.07 10.58 19.55
CA ALA A 33 2.05 10.27 20.98
C ALA A 33 0.66 10.34 21.65
N ASP A 34 -0.29 11.03 21.02
CA ASP A 34 -1.63 11.31 21.54
C ASP A 34 -2.76 10.52 20.84
N ASP A 35 -2.49 9.73 19.78
CA ASP A 35 -3.53 9.08 18.96
C ASP A 35 -3.19 7.61 18.67
N SER A 36 -3.55 6.72 19.59
CA SER A 36 -3.13 5.31 19.62
C SER A 36 -3.74 4.38 18.54
N GLY A 37 -4.43 4.88 17.52
CA GLY A 37 -5.25 4.05 16.62
C GLY A 37 -4.75 3.92 15.18
N HIS A 38 -3.83 4.78 14.74
CA HIS A 38 -3.55 4.97 13.32
C HIS A 38 -2.05 5.01 13.00
N GLY A 39 -1.67 4.46 11.85
CA GLY A 39 -0.27 4.43 11.37
C GLY A 39 0.35 3.02 11.37
N ILE A 40 1.56 2.92 10.86
CA ILE A 40 2.37 1.69 10.80
C ILE A 40 2.97 1.46 12.20
N PRO A 41 2.62 0.36 12.90
CA PRO A 41 3.18 0.07 14.22
C PRO A 41 4.71 0.00 14.18
N GLY A 42 5.39 0.59 15.16
CA GLY A 42 6.85 0.56 15.24
C GLY A 42 7.58 1.49 14.29
N LEU A 43 6.90 2.31 13.48
CA LEU A 43 7.55 3.34 12.66
C LEU A 43 7.99 4.52 13.55
N ARG A 44 9.24 4.97 13.42
CA ARG A 44 9.83 6.05 14.23
C ARG A 44 10.65 7.01 13.38
N PRO A 45 10.63 8.33 13.66
CA PRO A 45 11.53 9.26 13.01
C PRO A 45 12.97 9.00 13.45
N LEU A 46 13.87 8.88 12.47
CA LEU A 46 15.30 8.72 12.72
C LEU A 46 16.01 10.07 12.62
N MET A 47 15.90 10.74 11.47
CA MET A 47 16.52 12.04 11.24
C MET A 47 15.89 12.78 10.06
N VAL A 48 16.24 14.06 9.93
CA VAL A 48 15.99 14.86 8.72
C VAL A 48 17.33 15.00 7.99
N GLU A 49 17.37 14.59 6.72
CA GLU A 49 18.57 14.66 5.88
C GLU A 49 18.70 16.04 5.21
N GLY A 50 19.95 16.47 5.01
CA GLY A 50 20.27 17.73 4.35
C GLY A 50 19.66 18.94 5.05
N SER A 51 19.12 19.87 4.27
CA SER A 51 18.43 21.08 4.77
C SER A 51 16.92 20.86 4.96
N GLY A 52 16.45 19.62 5.10
CA GLY A 52 15.02 19.30 5.07
C GLY A 52 14.56 18.53 3.83
N ASP A 53 15.51 18.05 3.01
CA ASP A 53 15.23 17.41 1.72
C ASP A 53 14.53 16.06 1.88
N ALA A 54 14.80 15.37 2.98
CA ALA A 54 14.15 14.10 3.30
C ALA A 54 13.94 13.91 4.80
N LEU A 55 12.83 13.27 5.17
CA LEU A 55 12.61 12.70 6.49
C LEU A 55 12.86 11.21 6.43
N LEU A 56 13.80 10.73 7.24
CA LEU A 56 14.11 9.32 7.38
C LEU A 56 13.39 8.74 8.60
N LEU A 57 12.69 7.64 8.40
CA LEU A 57 11.96 6.88 9.40
C LEU A 57 12.54 5.46 9.43
N THR A 58 12.54 4.84 10.62
CA THR A 58 12.92 3.44 10.80
C THR A 58 11.74 2.64 11.34
N HIS A 59 11.58 1.42 10.87
CA HIS A 59 10.61 0.47 11.40
C HIS A 59 11.30 -0.42 12.43
N LEU A 60 11.04 -0.19 13.72
CA LEU A 60 11.73 -0.86 14.83
C LEU A 60 11.77 -2.41 14.73
N PRO A 61 10.67 -3.11 14.34
CA PRO A 61 10.70 -4.57 14.25
C PRO A 61 11.68 -5.13 13.21
N THR A 62 11.90 -4.42 12.09
CA THR A 62 12.69 -4.93 10.96
C THR A 62 13.98 -4.16 10.72
N GLY A 63 14.14 -2.98 11.33
CA GLY A 63 15.22 -2.04 11.02
C GLY A 63 15.10 -1.38 9.64
N ALA A 64 14.05 -1.67 8.88
CA ALA A 64 13.87 -1.12 7.53
C ALA A 64 13.70 0.40 7.56
N LEU A 65 14.16 1.05 6.50
CA LEU A 65 14.11 2.51 6.35
C LEU A 65 13.01 2.94 5.39
N LEU A 66 12.27 3.97 5.79
CA LEU A 66 11.30 4.67 4.96
C LEU A 66 11.76 6.12 4.84
N ARG A 67 12.01 6.58 3.61
CA ARG A 67 12.46 7.93 3.32
C ARG A 67 11.32 8.71 2.67
N MET A 68 10.93 9.83 3.26
CA MET A 68 9.91 10.72 2.69
C MET A 68 10.57 11.96 2.11
N ARG A 69 10.23 12.29 0.86
CA ARG A 69 10.80 13.45 0.17
C ARG A 69 9.70 14.29 -0.43
N TYR A 70 9.94 15.59 -0.46
CA TYR A 70 9.11 16.49 -1.24
C TYR A 70 9.29 16.18 -2.73
N HIS A 71 8.19 16.11 -3.47
CA HIS A 71 8.17 16.02 -4.91
C HIS A 71 6.88 16.64 -5.45
N ASP A 72 7.04 17.61 -6.34
CA ASP A 72 5.93 18.18 -7.08
C ASP A 72 5.84 17.47 -8.44
N PRO A 73 4.74 16.75 -8.75
CA PRO A 73 4.58 16.10 -10.03
C PRO A 73 4.46 17.09 -11.20
N ASP A 74 4.00 18.32 -10.95
CA ASP A 74 3.92 19.39 -11.96
C ASP A 74 5.30 20.04 -12.19
N MET A 75 6.18 19.96 -11.20
CA MET A 75 7.54 20.51 -11.23
C MET A 75 8.60 19.47 -10.85
N PRO A 76 8.71 18.34 -11.57
CA PRO A 76 9.46 17.16 -11.13
C PRO A 76 10.99 17.37 -11.07
N LYS A 77 11.49 18.43 -11.70
CA LYS A 77 12.91 18.80 -11.74
C LYS A 77 13.30 19.80 -10.65
N GLU A 78 12.32 20.38 -9.95
CA GLU A 78 12.60 21.35 -8.92
C GLU A 78 13.10 20.66 -7.65
N ARG A 79 14.08 21.31 -7.00
CA ARG A 79 14.53 20.88 -5.69
C ARG A 79 13.45 21.16 -4.66
N THR A 80 13.51 20.46 -3.54
CA THR A 80 12.74 20.77 -2.35
C THR A 80 12.79 22.28 -2.08
N PRO A 81 11.62 22.97 -2.03
CA PRO A 81 11.59 24.40 -1.86
C PRO A 81 12.31 24.82 -0.57
N PRO A 82 13.04 25.95 -0.53
CA PRO A 82 13.80 26.36 0.66
C PRO A 82 12.92 26.60 1.90
N TRP A 83 11.64 26.89 1.71
CA TRP A 83 10.66 27.05 2.79
C TRP A 83 10.06 25.72 3.26
N PHE A 84 10.26 24.64 2.50
CA PHE A 84 9.78 23.33 2.87
C PHE A 84 10.71 22.73 3.94
N HIS A 85 10.20 22.69 5.16
CA HIS A 85 10.80 21.94 6.25
C HIS A 85 9.72 21.05 6.84
N PRO A 86 9.90 19.72 6.88
CA PRO A 86 8.93 18.88 7.56
C PRO A 86 8.93 19.33 9.03
N THR A 87 7.78 19.78 9.54
CA THR A 87 7.67 20.27 10.92
C THR A 87 6.90 19.28 11.78
N LYS A 88 5.99 18.53 11.16
CA LYS A 88 5.09 17.62 11.87
C LYS A 88 5.77 16.35 12.35
N TRP A 89 6.90 15.97 11.76
CA TRP A 89 7.69 14.83 12.24
C TRP A 89 8.14 14.97 13.71
N ARG A 90 8.22 16.21 14.23
CA ARG A 90 8.55 16.46 15.64
C ARG A 90 7.48 15.97 16.61
N ARG A 91 6.25 15.78 16.14
CA ARG A 91 5.11 15.27 16.92
C ARG A 91 4.99 13.75 16.87
N LEU A 92 5.79 13.10 16.03
CA LEU A 92 5.79 11.64 15.97
C LEU A 92 6.38 11.06 17.24
N ARG A 93 5.89 9.87 17.57
CA ARG A 93 6.41 9.06 18.66
C ARG A 93 7.89 8.74 18.46
N ARG A 94 8.70 8.79 19.52
CA ARG A 94 10.17 8.62 19.50
C ARG A 94 10.70 7.58 20.48
N ASP A 95 9.81 6.85 21.15
CA ASP A 95 10.24 5.76 22.01
C ASP A 95 10.99 4.71 21.21
N ILE A 96 12.06 4.19 21.81
CA ILE A 96 12.99 3.24 21.19
C ILE A 96 12.50 1.79 21.27
N ALA A 97 11.35 1.55 21.90
CA ALA A 97 10.77 0.24 22.10
C ALA A 97 9.30 0.23 21.69
N LEU A 98 8.81 -0.91 21.25
CA LEU A 98 7.41 -1.11 20.91
C LEU A 98 6.54 -1.08 22.17
N GLY A 99 5.47 -0.29 22.14
CA GLY A 99 4.40 -0.35 23.13
C GLY A 99 3.66 -1.69 23.10
N ALA A 100 2.89 -1.99 24.15
CA ALA A 100 2.10 -3.23 24.21
C ALA A 100 1.06 -3.31 23.08
N GLN A 101 0.41 -2.19 22.75
CA GLN A 101 -0.57 -2.13 21.68
C GLN A 101 0.06 -2.34 20.30
N GLU A 102 1.24 -1.74 20.03
CA GLU A 102 1.96 -1.96 18.76
C GLU A 102 2.33 -3.44 18.59
N ARG A 103 2.78 -4.09 19.68
CA ARG A 103 3.05 -5.54 19.67
C ARG A 103 1.78 -6.33 19.37
N ASN A 104 0.67 -6.05 20.05
CA ASN A 104 -0.59 -6.73 19.80
C ASN A 104 -1.08 -6.58 18.35
N ILE A 105 -0.89 -5.40 17.73
CA ILE A 105 -1.25 -5.19 16.31
C ILE A 105 -0.30 -5.98 15.40
N LEU A 106 1.00 -5.96 15.67
CA LEU A 106 1.99 -6.71 14.88
C LEU A 106 1.78 -8.23 15.00
N ASP A 107 1.48 -8.72 16.20
CA ASP A 107 1.21 -10.13 16.49
C ASP A 107 -0.10 -10.62 15.84
N ALA A 108 -1.01 -9.70 15.52
CA ALA A 108 -2.24 -10.02 14.79
C ALA A 108 -2.02 -10.17 13.28
N ILE A 109 -0.87 -9.76 12.73
CA ILE A 109 -0.53 -9.94 11.32
C ILE A 109 -0.22 -11.42 11.08
N PRO A 110 -0.93 -12.10 10.16
CA PRO A 110 -0.64 -13.49 9.85
C PRO A 110 0.82 -13.68 9.38
N PRO A 111 1.47 -14.79 9.74
CA PRO A 111 2.86 -15.03 9.37
C PRO A 111 3.03 -15.03 7.84
N MET A 112 4.17 -14.53 7.37
CA MET A 112 4.53 -14.50 5.95
C MET A 112 5.84 -15.25 5.73
N ARG A 113 5.87 -16.09 4.68
CA ARG A 113 7.13 -16.70 4.23
C ARG A 113 7.93 -15.71 3.38
N VAL A 114 9.22 -15.97 3.24
CA VAL A 114 10.14 -15.08 2.51
C VAL A 114 9.66 -14.78 1.08
N ASP A 115 9.18 -15.78 0.35
CA ASP A 115 8.66 -15.59 -1.01
C ASP A 115 7.42 -14.68 -1.05
N THR A 116 6.59 -14.73 -0.02
CA THR A 116 5.41 -13.85 0.13
C THR A 116 5.84 -12.43 0.44
N VAL A 117 6.83 -12.26 1.32
CA VAL A 117 7.40 -10.94 1.63
C VAL A 117 7.97 -10.31 0.36
N ASP A 118 8.71 -11.07 -0.45
CA ASP A 118 9.25 -10.61 -1.74
C ASP A 118 8.13 -10.19 -2.69
N LEU A 119 7.07 -11.00 -2.82
CA LEU A 119 5.93 -10.73 -3.69
C LEU A 119 5.16 -9.47 -3.28
N LEU A 120 4.87 -9.31 -1.98
CA LEU A 120 4.15 -8.15 -1.45
C LEU A 120 5.01 -6.87 -1.46
N ALA A 121 6.30 -6.97 -1.15
CA ALA A 121 7.22 -5.85 -1.29
C ALA A 121 7.32 -5.39 -2.75
N GLY A 122 7.36 -6.34 -3.69
CA GLY A 122 7.33 -6.05 -5.12
C GLY A 122 6.04 -5.39 -5.58
N LEU A 123 4.89 -5.74 -5.01
CA LEU A 123 3.63 -5.02 -5.22
C LEU A 123 3.70 -3.58 -4.72
N VAL A 124 4.12 -3.35 -3.47
CA VAL A 124 4.20 -2.01 -2.87
C VAL A 124 5.08 -1.10 -3.72
N ALA A 125 6.21 -1.61 -4.20
CA ALA A 125 7.15 -0.87 -5.06
C ALA A 125 6.58 -0.48 -6.44
N ARG A 126 5.43 -1.04 -6.83
CA ARG A 126 4.81 -0.85 -8.16
C ARG A 126 3.42 -0.22 -8.09
N LEU A 127 2.96 0.21 -6.90
CA LEU A 127 1.63 0.80 -6.73
C LEU A 127 1.37 2.01 -7.64
N THR A 128 2.43 2.68 -8.08
CA THR A 128 2.37 3.89 -8.92
C THR A 128 2.87 3.65 -10.35
N CYS A 129 3.13 2.39 -10.72
CA CYS A 129 3.55 2.05 -12.07
C CYS A 129 2.39 2.14 -13.04
N GLN A 130 2.70 2.63 -14.25
CA GLN A 130 1.80 2.66 -15.39
C GLN A 130 2.60 2.57 -16.70
N SER A 131 1.94 2.15 -17.76
CA SER A 131 2.42 2.24 -19.13
C SER A 131 1.29 2.71 -20.02
N GLU A 132 1.42 3.93 -20.56
CA GLU A 132 0.46 4.48 -21.50
C GLU A 132 0.49 3.73 -22.84
N GLU A 133 1.68 3.34 -23.30
CA GLU A 133 1.88 2.58 -24.55
C GLU A 133 1.21 1.21 -24.49
N GLU A 134 1.33 0.51 -23.35
CA GLU A 134 0.75 -0.82 -23.16
C GLU A 134 -0.65 -0.79 -22.52
N GLY A 135 -1.17 0.41 -22.21
CA GLY A 135 -2.52 0.64 -21.71
C GLY A 135 -2.83 0.02 -20.34
N TRP A 136 -1.87 -0.01 -19.42
CA TRP A 136 -2.08 -0.53 -18.07
C TRP A 136 -1.58 0.40 -16.96
N ALA A 137 -2.22 0.35 -15.79
CA ALA A 137 -1.81 1.12 -14.63
C ALA A 137 -2.17 0.41 -13.32
N VAL A 138 -1.36 0.61 -12.27
CA VAL A 138 -1.67 0.11 -10.93
C VAL A 138 -2.41 1.14 -10.10
N GLY A 139 -2.10 2.44 -10.24
CA GLY A 139 -2.96 3.54 -9.77
C GLY A 139 -3.36 3.50 -8.29
N TRP A 140 -2.46 3.05 -7.39
CA TRP A 140 -2.78 2.78 -5.98
C TRP A 140 -4.00 1.85 -5.79
N LEU A 141 -4.30 1.03 -6.79
CA LEU A 141 -5.43 0.12 -6.93
C LEU A 141 -6.79 0.81 -7.12
N VAL A 142 -7.03 1.92 -6.44
CA VAL A 142 -8.36 2.58 -6.37
C VAL A 142 -8.51 3.78 -7.31
N ARG A 143 -7.45 4.15 -8.03
CA ARG A 143 -7.48 5.31 -8.94
C ARG A 143 -6.76 5.03 -10.23
N ASP A 144 -7.51 4.60 -11.24
CA ASP A 144 -7.05 4.41 -12.60
C ASP A 144 -6.68 5.77 -13.23
N PRO A 145 -5.40 6.01 -13.54
CA PRO A 145 -4.97 7.22 -14.25
C PRO A 145 -5.31 7.15 -15.74
N ILE A 146 -5.69 5.98 -16.26
CA ILE A 146 -6.04 5.79 -17.67
C ILE A 146 -7.56 5.98 -17.83
N PRO A 147 -8.01 6.85 -18.74
CA PRO A 147 -9.44 7.04 -18.99
C PRO A 147 -10.05 5.79 -19.65
N ARG A 148 -10.78 4.99 -18.87
CA ARG A 148 -11.49 3.79 -19.35
C ARG A 148 -12.99 4.02 -19.39
N ARG A 149 -13.72 3.13 -20.09
CA ARG A 149 -15.18 3.10 -19.99
C ARG A 149 -15.55 2.82 -18.54
N PHE A 150 -16.30 3.75 -17.94
CA PHE A 150 -16.77 3.65 -16.57
C PHE A 150 -17.50 2.33 -16.36
N ARG A 151 -17.12 1.64 -15.29
CA ARG A 151 -17.88 0.55 -14.72
C ARG A 151 -18.71 1.15 -13.59
N GLU A 152 -19.99 0.81 -13.49
CA GLU A 152 -20.80 1.20 -12.34
C GLU A 152 -20.17 0.55 -11.10
N GLN A 153 -19.54 1.37 -10.25
CA GLN A 153 -18.79 0.95 -9.07
C GLN A 153 -19.28 1.74 -7.86
N SER A 154 -19.10 1.18 -6.65
CA SER A 154 -19.45 1.84 -5.40
C SER A 154 -18.84 3.24 -5.28
N GLU A 155 -19.55 4.11 -4.59
CA GLU A 155 -19.11 5.48 -4.25
C GLU A 155 -17.92 5.50 -3.27
N PHE A 156 -17.53 4.36 -2.70
CA PHE A 156 -16.49 4.26 -1.69
C PHE A 156 -15.30 3.42 -2.15
N ASP A 157 -14.11 4.01 -2.07
CA ASP A 157 -12.84 3.34 -2.31
C ASP A 157 -12.46 2.45 -1.13
N PHE A 158 -11.96 1.25 -1.41
CA PHE A 158 -11.39 0.38 -0.38
C PHE A 158 -10.23 -0.44 -0.89
N THR A 159 -9.38 -0.87 0.04
CA THR A 159 -8.31 -1.83 -0.21
C THR A 159 -8.17 -2.71 1.03
N GLN A 160 -8.10 -4.02 0.82
CA GLN A 160 -8.00 -5.02 1.89
C GLN A 160 -7.00 -6.09 1.46
N LEU A 161 -6.04 -6.37 2.33
CA LEU A 161 -5.06 -7.44 2.14
C LEU A 161 -5.20 -8.41 3.33
N TRP A 162 -5.42 -9.68 3.04
CA TRP A 162 -5.49 -10.72 4.06
C TRP A 162 -4.95 -12.04 3.51
N GLY A 163 -4.44 -12.90 4.38
CA GLY A 163 -3.83 -14.15 3.97
C GLY A 163 -3.06 -14.80 5.10
N GLY A 164 -2.16 -15.71 4.73
CA GLY A 164 -1.23 -16.34 5.64
C GLY A 164 -0.24 -17.23 4.89
N GLU A 165 0.98 -17.33 5.44
CA GLU A 165 2.07 -18.12 4.91
C GLU A 165 2.38 -17.75 3.44
N ASP A 166 2.09 -18.67 2.51
CA ASP A 166 2.33 -18.56 1.07
C ASP A 166 1.14 -17.95 0.29
N HIS A 167 -0.03 -17.78 0.90
CA HIS A 167 -1.27 -17.43 0.18
C HIS A 167 -1.90 -16.16 0.71
N TRP A 168 -1.99 -15.15 -0.15
CA TRP A 168 -2.54 -13.85 0.19
C TRP A 168 -3.56 -13.40 -0.85
N THR A 169 -4.55 -12.65 -0.41
CA THR A 169 -5.61 -12.10 -1.25
C THR A 169 -5.68 -10.59 -1.04
N LEU A 170 -5.49 -9.86 -2.13
CA LEU A 170 -5.66 -8.41 -2.21
C LEU A 170 -6.98 -8.12 -2.90
N ARG A 171 -7.84 -7.39 -2.20
CA ARG A 171 -9.15 -6.92 -2.66
C ARG A 171 -9.17 -5.41 -2.71
N TRP A 172 -9.75 -4.85 -3.75
CA TRP A 172 -9.99 -3.42 -3.84
C TRP A 172 -11.23 -3.12 -4.66
N GLY A 173 -11.69 -1.88 -4.60
CA GLY A 173 -12.86 -1.39 -5.30
C GLY A 173 -13.06 0.09 -5.07
N GLY A 174 -14.12 0.64 -5.67
CA GLY A 174 -14.41 2.07 -5.70
C GLY A 174 -14.48 2.61 -7.13
N TYR A 175 -14.92 3.86 -7.29
CA TYR A 175 -15.27 4.50 -8.57
C TYR A 175 -14.13 4.56 -9.60
N GLY A 176 -12.88 4.49 -9.13
CA GLY A 176 -11.68 4.53 -9.97
C GLY A 176 -10.87 3.24 -9.95
N ALA A 177 -11.43 2.10 -9.54
CA ALA A 177 -10.64 0.89 -9.34
C ALA A 177 -9.98 0.38 -10.63
N VAL A 178 -8.67 0.12 -10.58
CA VAL A 178 -7.93 -0.46 -11.71
C VAL A 178 -8.29 -1.93 -11.89
N PRO A 179 -8.23 -2.48 -13.11
CA PRO A 179 -8.44 -3.90 -13.33
C PRO A 179 -7.36 -4.78 -12.68
N ALA A 180 -7.74 -5.95 -12.18
CA ALA A 180 -6.81 -6.93 -11.61
C ALA A 180 -5.74 -7.38 -12.63
N SER A 181 -6.09 -7.41 -13.91
CA SER A 181 -5.16 -7.73 -15.01
C SER A 181 -3.99 -6.76 -15.11
N ASP A 182 -4.21 -5.48 -14.79
CA ASP A 182 -3.18 -4.45 -14.88
C ASP A 182 -2.16 -4.60 -13.75
N VAL A 183 -2.66 -4.84 -12.53
CA VAL A 183 -1.81 -5.14 -11.37
C VAL A 183 -0.98 -6.40 -11.63
N ALA A 184 -1.61 -7.46 -12.17
CA ALA A 184 -0.88 -8.66 -12.56
C ALA A 184 0.20 -8.37 -13.60
N ARG A 185 -0.11 -7.55 -14.63
CA ARG A 185 0.85 -7.17 -15.67
C ARG A 185 2.03 -6.39 -15.11
N ALA A 186 1.80 -5.44 -14.20
CA ALA A 186 2.86 -4.69 -13.54
C ALA A 186 3.80 -5.61 -12.74
N LEU A 187 3.23 -6.60 -12.04
CA LEU A 187 4.01 -7.57 -11.24
C LEU A 187 4.83 -8.53 -12.11
N THR A 188 4.39 -8.83 -13.34
CA THR A 188 5.02 -9.81 -14.24
C THR A 188 5.65 -9.19 -15.48
N HIS A 189 5.77 -7.85 -15.54
CA HIS A 189 6.30 -7.14 -16.69
C HIS A 189 7.77 -7.56 -16.96
N PRO A 190 8.20 -7.79 -18.20
CA PRO A 190 9.55 -8.28 -18.50
C PRO A 190 10.68 -7.34 -18.07
N VAL A 191 10.42 -6.02 -18.02
CA VAL A 191 11.45 -5.01 -17.69
C VAL A 191 11.37 -4.55 -16.23
N ILE A 192 10.15 -4.37 -15.72
CA ILE A 192 9.92 -3.73 -14.41
C ILE A 192 9.25 -4.66 -13.42
N GLY A 193 8.84 -5.86 -13.83
CA GLY A 193 8.17 -6.84 -12.98
C GLY A 193 9.11 -7.45 -11.95
N ILE A 194 8.55 -8.33 -11.12
CA ILE A 194 9.33 -9.12 -10.18
C ILE A 194 9.93 -10.29 -10.97
N LEU A 195 11.24 -10.47 -10.87
CA LEU A 195 11.92 -11.59 -11.54
C LEU A 195 11.27 -12.92 -11.11
N ASP A 196 11.01 -13.78 -12.09
CA ASP A 196 10.34 -15.09 -11.94
C ASP A 196 8.85 -15.06 -11.51
N ALA A 197 8.26 -13.88 -11.33
CA ALA A 197 6.83 -13.79 -11.09
C ALA A 197 6.03 -14.11 -12.36
N ARG A 198 4.93 -14.84 -12.19
CA ARG A 198 4.07 -15.27 -13.29
C ARG A 198 2.60 -15.15 -12.95
N ALA A 199 1.79 -14.70 -13.90
CA ALA A 199 0.34 -14.70 -13.78
C ALA A 199 -0.20 -16.06 -14.26
N THR A 200 -0.92 -16.79 -13.38
CA THR A 200 -1.54 -18.08 -13.73
C THR A 200 -2.97 -17.90 -14.24
N LYS A 201 -3.62 -16.82 -13.81
CA LYS A 201 -4.96 -16.39 -14.26
C LYS A 201 -4.96 -14.87 -14.32
N SER A 202 -5.61 -14.31 -15.32
CA SER A 202 -5.74 -12.86 -15.45
C SER A 202 -7.01 -12.50 -16.22
N SER A 203 -7.90 -11.78 -15.54
CA SER A 203 -9.07 -11.11 -16.09
C SER A 203 -9.18 -9.72 -15.46
N GLU A 204 -10.14 -8.91 -15.92
CA GLU A 204 -10.34 -7.56 -15.39
C GLU A 204 -10.68 -7.54 -13.89
N THR A 205 -11.42 -8.54 -13.40
CA THR A 205 -11.89 -8.57 -12.01
C THR A 205 -11.10 -9.51 -11.12
N ARG A 206 -10.34 -10.44 -11.70
CA ARG A 206 -9.56 -11.40 -10.92
C ARG A 206 -8.28 -11.82 -11.62
N ALA A 207 -7.19 -11.83 -10.87
CA ALA A 207 -5.93 -12.39 -11.32
C ALA A 207 -5.24 -13.19 -10.20
N GLU A 208 -4.29 -14.03 -10.58
CA GLU A 208 -3.46 -14.78 -9.64
C GLU A 208 -2.00 -14.67 -10.10
N VAL A 209 -1.15 -14.14 -9.23
CA VAL A 209 0.29 -13.99 -9.47
C VAL A 209 1.05 -14.89 -8.51
N ARG A 210 2.01 -15.65 -9.05
CA ARG A 210 2.86 -16.56 -8.27
C ARG A 210 4.31 -16.14 -8.35
N LEU A 211 5.01 -16.27 -7.22
CA LEU A 211 6.45 -16.15 -7.11
C LEU A 211 6.96 -17.32 -6.28
N ARG A 212 7.67 -18.27 -6.90
CA ARG A 212 8.09 -19.53 -6.26
C ARG A 212 6.91 -20.23 -5.56
N LYS A 213 6.87 -20.27 -4.23
CA LYS A 213 5.77 -20.85 -3.43
C LYS A 213 4.64 -19.86 -3.14
N ALA A 214 4.92 -18.56 -3.17
CA ALA A 214 3.94 -17.53 -2.87
C ALA A 214 2.90 -17.38 -3.98
N CYS A 215 1.67 -17.07 -3.58
CA CYS A 215 0.51 -16.88 -4.41
C CYS A 215 -0.28 -15.67 -3.92
N LEU A 216 -0.39 -14.64 -4.76
CA LEU A 216 -1.21 -13.46 -4.54
C LEU A 216 -2.44 -13.52 -5.45
N THR A 217 -3.61 -13.64 -4.83
CA THR A 217 -4.90 -13.49 -5.52
C THR A 217 -5.26 -12.01 -5.52
N LEU A 218 -5.63 -11.51 -6.69
CA LEU A 218 -6.00 -10.13 -6.95
C LEU A 218 -7.49 -10.11 -7.30
N GLU A 219 -8.30 -9.31 -6.60
CA GLU A 219 -9.75 -9.25 -6.81
C GLU A 219 -10.27 -7.81 -6.77
N VAL A 220 -10.91 -7.39 -7.86
CA VAL A 220 -11.67 -6.15 -7.92
C VAL A 220 -13.12 -6.47 -7.58
N HIS A 221 -13.67 -5.76 -6.60
CA HIS A 221 -15.06 -5.92 -6.17
C HIS A 221 -15.78 -4.58 -6.21
N ASP A 222 -17.06 -4.60 -6.54
CA ASP A 222 -17.86 -3.37 -6.59
C ASP A 222 -18.27 -2.90 -5.18
N ILE A 223 -18.27 -3.78 -4.16
CA ILE A 223 -18.62 -3.49 -2.76
C ILE A 223 -17.60 -4.19 -1.83
N PRO A 224 -17.21 -3.61 -0.68
CA PRO A 224 -16.38 -4.31 0.29
C PRO A 224 -17.02 -5.63 0.73
N ALA A 225 -16.29 -6.74 0.58
CA ALA A 225 -16.76 -8.07 1.00
C ALA A 225 -17.10 -8.19 2.51
N SER A 226 -16.76 -7.18 3.32
CA SER A 226 -17.14 -7.13 4.74
C SER A 226 -18.66 -7.08 4.96
N GLU A 227 -19.46 -6.59 3.99
CA GLU A 227 -20.92 -6.68 4.07
C GLU A 227 -21.44 -8.12 3.84
N TYR A 228 -20.67 -8.96 3.14
CA TYR A 228 -20.99 -10.39 2.96
C TYR A 228 -20.63 -11.24 4.19
N LEU A 229 -19.62 -10.85 4.98
CA LEU A 229 -19.28 -11.53 6.24
C LEU A 229 -20.25 -11.19 7.38
N ALA A 230 -20.82 -9.98 7.38
CA ALA A 230 -21.86 -9.59 8.34
C ALA A 230 -23.20 -10.30 8.06
N SER A 231 -23.54 -10.50 6.79
CA SER A 231 -24.79 -11.17 6.39
C SER A 231 -24.74 -12.69 6.58
N ALA A 232 -23.59 -13.34 6.40
CA ALA A 232 -23.43 -14.78 6.67
C ALA A 232 -23.55 -15.14 8.17
N ASN A 233 -23.21 -14.22 9.07
CA ASN A 233 -23.36 -14.40 10.52
C ASN A 233 -24.78 -14.07 11.04
N HIS A 234 -25.60 -13.38 10.25
CA HIS A 234 -27.02 -13.17 10.60
C HIS A 234 -27.92 -14.33 10.17
N THR A 235 -27.56 -15.07 9.11
CA THR A 235 -28.39 -16.21 8.66
C THR A 235 -28.25 -17.44 9.56
N THR A 236 -27.18 -17.56 10.34
CA THR A 236 -26.98 -18.68 11.28
C THR A 236 -27.55 -18.44 12.69
N GLN A 237 -27.96 -17.20 13.03
CA GLN A 237 -28.61 -16.93 14.32
C GLN A 237 -30.14 -17.04 14.28
N ASP A 238 -30.78 -16.92 13.11
CA ASP A 238 -32.24 -17.05 12.98
C ASP A 238 -32.73 -18.49 12.78
N GLU A 239 -31.85 -19.47 12.47
CA GLU A 239 -32.22 -20.89 12.36
C GLU A 239 -32.04 -21.70 13.66
N VAL A 240 -31.54 -21.09 14.75
CA VAL A 240 -31.45 -21.72 16.08
C VAL A 240 -32.59 -21.28 17.02
N ARG A 241 -33.53 -20.47 16.51
CA ARG A 241 -34.76 -20.06 17.22
C ARG A 241 -36.02 -20.32 16.40
N ARG A 242 -36.21 -21.56 15.95
CA ARG A 242 -37.54 -22.12 15.63
C ARG A 242 -37.65 -23.56 16.11
#